data_AF-A0A7V7FME8-F1
#
_entry.id   AF-A0A7V7FME8-F1
#
_cell.length_a   1.000
_cell.length_b   1.000
_cell.length_c   1.000
_cell.angle_alpha   90.00
_cell.angle_beta   90.00
_cell.angle_gamma   90.00
#
_symmetry.space_group_name_H-M   'P 1'
#
loop_
_entity.id
_entity.type
_entity.pdbx_description
1 polymer ?
#
loop_
_entity_poly.entity_id
_entity_poly.type
_entity_poly.pdbx_seq_one_letter_code
_entity_poly.pdbx_strand_id
1 'polypeptide(L)' 'MDRWDRHWRRFAESARVNPAQAFRRRLILHLLGGEAAEPGAAILDIGCGSGDLLAELAAHLPGAMFAGIDNSKTGLA' A
#
# COMPACT_ATOMS: atom_id res chain seq x y z
N MET A 1 2.74 -24.38 0.32
CA MET A 1 2.20 -23.08 0.76
C MET A 1 3.35 -22.29 1.34
N ASP A 2 3.69 -21.16 0.71
CA ASP A 2 4.90 -20.39 1.01
C ASP A 2 4.89 -19.85 2.46
N ARG A 3 6.07 -19.64 3.05
CA ARG A 3 6.24 -19.13 4.42
C ARG A 3 5.53 -17.79 4.60
N TRP A 4 5.55 -16.93 3.56
CA TRP A 4 4.88 -15.62 3.57
C TRP A 4 3.37 -15.72 3.39
N ASP A 5 2.87 -16.61 2.53
CA ASP A 5 1.42 -16.85 2.45
C ASP A 5 0.83 -17.29 3.79
N ARG A 6 1.54 -18.18 4.52
CA ARG A 6 1.07 -18.65 5.83
C ARG A 6 1.15 -17.57 6.90
N HIS A 7 2.19 -16.74 6.88
CA HIS A 7 2.33 -15.63 7.81
C HIS A 7 1.22 -14.61 7.60
N TRP A 8 1.02 -14.12 6.38
CA TRP A 8 0.03 -13.10 6.09
C TRP A 8 -1.41 -13.61 6.21
N ARG A 9 -1.70 -14.86 5.83
CA ARG A 9 -3.03 -15.44 6.08
C ARG A 9 -3.38 -15.46 7.57
N ARG A 10 -2.41 -15.71 8.45
CA ARG A 10 -2.63 -15.74 9.91
C ARG A 10 -2.95 -14.36 10.49
N PHE A 11 -2.41 -13.29 9.91
CA PHE A 11 -2.54 -11.93 10.45
C PHE A 11 -3.43 -11.01 9.62
N ALA A 12 -3.99 -11.46 8.50
CA ALA A 12 -4.80 -10.65 7.59
C ALA A 12 -5.94 -9.92 8.31
N GLU A 13 -6.68 -10.62 9.16
CA GLU A 13 -7.80 -10.01 9.90
C GLU A 13 -7.32 -8.97 10.90
N SER A 14 -6.31 -9.29 11.71
CA SER A 14 -5.72 -8.37 12.67
C SER A 14 -5.11 -7.15 11.98
N ALA A 15 -4.47 -7.33 10.83
CA ALA A 15 -3.93 -6.24 10.02
C ALA A 15 -5.05 -5.34 9.48
N ARG A 16 -6.16 -5.91 9.01
CA ARG A 16 -7.31 -5.17 8.46
C ARG A 16 -7.99 -4.27 9.48
N VAL A 17 -8.11 -4.71 10.74
CA VAL A 17 -8.79 -3.94 11.80
C VAL A 17 -7.85 -3.03 12.60
N ASN A 18 -6.53 -3.13 12.38
CA ASN A 18 -5.57 -2.37 13.16
C ASN A 18 -5.60 -0.88 12.77
N PRO A 19 -5.94 0.04 13.70
CA PRO A 19 -6.01 1.48 13.42
C PRO A 19 -4.65 2.08 13.02
N ALA A 20 -3.54 1.42 13.37
CA ALA A 20 -2.20 1.82 12.95
C ALA A 20 -2.06 1.84 11.42
N GLN A 21 -2.82 1.02 10.67
CA GLN A 21 -2.80 1.05 9.21
C GLN A 21 -3.32 2.38 8.67
N ALA A 22 -4.47 2.84 9.17
CA ALA A 22 -5.06 4.11 8.75
C ALA A 22 -4.15 5.29 9.13
N PHE A 23 -3.56 5.27 10.32
CA PHE A 23 -2.58 6.28 10.73
C PHE A 23 -1.36 6.30 9.81
N ARG A 24 -0.81 5.13 9.48
CA ARG A 24 0.34 5.01 8.58
C ARG A 24 0.04 5.56 7.19
N ARG A 25 -1.12 5.25 6.60
CA ARG A 25 -1.50 5.76 5.27
C ARG A 25 -1.62 7.29 5.26
N ARG A 26 -2.24 7.87 6.29
CA ARG A 26 -2.30 9.34 6.46
C ARG A 26 -0.93 9.98 6.59
N LEU A 27 -0.02 9.35 7.32
CA LEU A 27 1.35 9.84 7.47
C LEU A 27 2.13 9.79 6.15
N ILE A 28 2.01 8.69 5.40
CA ILE A 28 2.65 8.55 4.07
C ILE A 28 2.15 9.63 3.12
N LEU A 29 0.83 9.83 3.03
CA LEU A 29 0.22 10.91 2.24
C LEU A 29 0.77 12.29 2.61
N HIS A 30 0.90 12.57 3.91
CA HIS A 30 1.46 13.83 4.39
C HIS A 30 2.94 14.01 4.00
N LEU A 31 3.73 12.94 4.09
CA LEU A 31 5.17 12.96 3.82
C LEU A 31 5.52 13.00 2.34
N LEU A 32 4.68 12.43 1.46
CA LEU A 32 4.89 12.45 0.00
C LEU A 32 4.92 13.88 -0.57
N GLY A 33 4.34 14.86 0.13
CA GLY A 33 4.51 16.28 -0.17
C GLY A 33 4.01 16.71 -1.56
N GLY A 34 4.47 17.87 -2.02
CA GLY A 34 4.08 18.43 -3.32
C GLY A 34 4.74 17.75 -4.52
N GLU A 35 5.96 17.20 -4.37
CA GLU A 35 6.66 16.55 -5.49
C GLU A 35 5.96 15.27 -5.97
N ALA A 36 5.31 14.53 -5.08
CA ALA A 36 4.50 13.37 -5.46
C ALA A 36 3.18 13.76 -6.16
N ALA A 37 2.77 15.04 -6.07
CA ALA A 37 1.61 15.58 -6.77
C ALA A 37 1.95 16.11 -8.18
N GLU A 38 3.24 16.19 -8.53
CA GLU A 38 3.66 16.58 -9.87
C GLU A 38 3.21 15.51 -10.89
N PRO A 39 2.59 15.92 -12.00
CA PRO A 39 2.23 15.01 -13.08
C PRO A 39 3.45 14.22 -13.57
N GLY A 40 3.32 12.89 -13.62
CA GLY A 40 4.38 11.99 -14.06
C GLY A 40 5.27 11.42 -12.95
N ALA A 41 5.03 11.74 -11.68
CA ALA A 41 5.68 11.06 -10.56
C ALA A 41 5.40 9.55 -10.60
N ALA A 42 6.41 8.72 -10.34
CA ALA A 42 6.29 7.26 -10.30
C ALA A 42 6.48 6.74 -8.87
N ILE A 43 5.48 6.03 -8.34
CA ILE A 43 5.47 5.51 -6.97
C ILE A 43 5.42 3.98 -7.02
N LEU A 44 6.40 3.35 -6.35
CA LEU A 44 6.47 1.90 -6.16
C LEU A 44 6.24 1.55 -4.70
N ASP A 45 5.23 0.71 -4.43
CA ASP A 45 4.96 0.15 -3.11
C ASP A 45 5.48 -1.28 -3.00
N ILE A 46 6.41 -1.50 -2.06
CA ILE A 46 7.09 -2.79 -1.83
C ILE A 46 6.50 -3.43 -0.57
N GLY A 47 5.90 -4.61 -0.73
CA GLY A 47 5.06 -5.21 0.29
C GLY A 47 3.66 -4.59 0.29
N CYS A 48 3.11 -4.35 -0.90
CA CYS A 48 1.88 -3.58 -1.08
C CYS A 48 0.62 -4.27 -0.51
N GLY A 49 0.71 -5.56 -0.17
CA GLY A 49 -0.45 -6.36 0.22
C GLY A 49 -1.56 -6.23 -0.81
N SER A 50 -2.77 -5.91 -0.34
CA SER A 50 -3.97 -5.76 -1.18
C SER A 50 -3.96 -4.51 -2.05
N GLY A 51 -2.96 -3.64 -1.91
CA GLY A 51 -2.88 -2.37 -2.64
C GLY A 51 -3.74 -1.25 -2.06
N ASP A 52 -4.29 -1.39 -0.85
CA ASP A 52 -5.13 -0.36 -0.21
C ASP A 52 -4.45 1.01 -0.15
N LEU A 53 -3.13 1.03 0.13
CA LEU A 53 -2.35 2.26 0.13
C LEU A 53 -2.29 2.87 -1.28
N LEU A 54 -1.96 2.08 -2.30
CA LEU A 54 -1.87 2.55 -3.68
C LEU A 54 -3.21 3.12 -4.17
N ALA A 55 -4.33 2.48 -3.81
CA ALA A 55 -5.67 2.99 -4.12
C ALA A 55 -5.93 4.35 -3.44
N GLU A 56 -5.54 4.50 -2.18
CA GLU A 56 -5.67 5.78 -1.46
C GLU A 56 -4.76 6.86 -2.07
N LEU A 57 -3.53 6.52 -2.45
CA LEU A 57 -2.62 7.46 -3.13
C LEU A 57 -3.15 7.89 -4.50
N ALA A 58 -3.67 6.96 -5.30
CA ALA A 58 -4.23 7.26 -6.62
C ALA A 58 -5.42 8.23 -6.57
N ALA A 59 -6.21 8.17 -5.48
CA ALA A 59 -7.31 9.12 -5.26
C ALA A 59 -6.82 10.55 -4.92
N HIS A 60 -5.63 10.69 -4.33
CA HIS A 60 -5.07 11.99 -3.91
C HIS A 60 -4.05 12.56 -4.89
N LEU A 61 -3.44 11.72 -5.73
CA LEU A 61 -2.36 12.06 -6.66
C LEU A 61 -2.69 11.57 -8.08
N PRO A 62 -3.72 12.15 -8.74
CA PRO A 62 -4.25 11.63 -10.00
C PRO A 62 -3.27 11.71 -11.19
N GLY A 63 -2.20 12.50 -11.08
CA GLY A 63 -1.16 12.63 -12.11
C GLY A 63 0.00 11.64 -11.96
N ALA A 64 0.04 10.86 -10.88
CA ALA A 64 1.12 9.92 -10.60
C ALA A 64 0.84 8.52 -11.20
N MET A 65 1.92 7.79 -11.47
CA MET A 65 1.89 6.38 -11.86
C MET A 65 2.19 5.49 -10.65
N PHE A 66 1.49 4.37 -10.53
CA PHE A 66 1.58 3.49 -9.37
C PHE A 66 1.91 2.05 -9.78
N ALA A 67 2.81 1.42 -9.03
CA ALA A 67 3.07 0.00 -9.12
C ALA A 67 3.19 -0.61 -7.71
N GLY A 68 2.73 -1.85 -7.54
CA GLY A 68 2.82 -2.59 -6.29
C GLY A 68 3.47 -3.95 -6.51
N ILE A 69 4.33 -4.35 -5.57
CA ILE A 69 4.89 -5.71 -5.53
C ILE A 69 4.70 -6.31 -4.14
N ASP A 70 4.28 -7.58 -4.08
CA ASP A 70 4.24 -8.35 -2.85
C ASP A 70 4.66 -9.80 -3.13
N ASN A 71 5.37 -10.41 -2.19
CA ASN A 71 5.85 -11.79 -2.32
C ASN A 71 4.81 -12.82 -1.83
N SER A 72 3.75 -12.37 -1.15
CA SER A 72 2.61 -13.19 -0.73
C SER A 72 1.54 -13.22 -1.81
N LYS A 73 1.27 -14.40 -2.40
CA LYS A 73 0.17 -14.56 -3.36
C LYS A 73 -1.19 -14.31 -2.71
N THR A 74 -1.30 -14.52 -1.40
CA THR A 74 -2.49 -14.18 -0.61
C THR A 74 -2.54 -12.71 -0.17
N GLY A 75 -1.44 -11.97 -0.31
CA GLY A 75 -1.40 -10.54 -0.07
C GLY A 75 -2.01 -9.76 -1.23
N LEU A 76 -1.78 -10.22 -2.47
CA LEU A 76 -2.34 -9.65 -3.68
C LEU A 76 -3.82 -10.05 -3.82
N ALA A 77 -4.69 -9.07 -4.07
CA ALA A 77 -6.11 -9.28 -4.38
C ALA A 77 -6.33 -9.55 -5.88
#